data_AF-A0A7V9BXG9-F1
#
_entry.id   AF-A0A7V9BXG9-F1
#
_cell.length_a   1.000
_cell.length_b   1.000
_cell.length_c   1.000
_cell.angle_alpha   90.00
_cell.angle_beta   90.00
_cell.angle_gamma   90.00
#
_symmetry.space_group_name_H-M   'P 1'
#
loop_
_entity.id
_entity.type
_entity.pdbx_description
1 polymer ?
#
loop_
_entity_poly.entity_id
_entity_poly.type
_entity_poly.pdbx_seq_one_letter_code
_entity_poly.pdbx_strand_id
1 'polypeptide(L)'
;MAKTVKVTVSMPVDDVARLKALDAAGAIESVSGYVAQAVHERLDRHAWLQRWRARVGDPDPGAIAWADEVIDRHFGANARQAS
;
A
#
# COMPACT_ATOMS: atom_id res chain seq x y z
N MET A 1 -9.94 16.86 17.94
CA MET A 1 -9.72 16.71 16.48
C MET A 1 -8.22 16.69 16.24
N ALA A 2 -7.71 15.72 15.47
CA ALA A 2 -6.30 15.73 15.09
C ALA A 2 -6.01 16.93 14.18
N LYS A 3 -4.87 17.60 14.38
CA LYS A 3 -4.48 18.76 13.56
C LYS A 3 -4.00 18.27 12.18
N THR A 4 -4.71 18.66 11.13
CA THR A 4 -4.32 18.37 9.74
C THR A 4 -3.44 19.48 9.18
N VAL A 5 -2.44 19.11 8.37
CA VAL A 5 -1.54 20.05 7.67
C VAL A 5 -1.57 19.73 6.18
N LYS A 6 -1.61 20.77 5.33
CA LYS A 6 -1.54 20.58 3.88
C LYS A 6 -0.11 20.22 3.47
N VAL A 7 0.02 19.12 2.73
CA VAL A 7 1.28 18.65 2.16
C VAL A 7 1.12 18.57 0.65
N THR A 8 2.08 19.13 -0.09
CA THR A 8 2.14 19.00 -1.56
C THR A 8 3.11 17.88 -1.90
N VAL A 9 2.68 16.95 -2.75
CA VAL A 9 3.49 15.82 -3.23
C VAL A 9 3.45 15.74 -4.75
N SER A 10 4.50 15.17 -5.35
CA SER A 10 4.51 14.81 -6.77
C SER A 10 4.19 13.32 -6.90
N MET A 11 3.41 12.96 -7.91
CA MET A 11 3.00 11.58 -8.21
C MET A 11 3.05 11.34 -9.72
N PRO A 12 3.20 10.09 -10.18
CA PRO A 12 3.04 9.74 -11.59
C PRO A 12 1.71 10.22 -12.14
N VAL A 13 1.72 10.73 -13.37
CA VAL A 13 0.53 11.31 -14.01
C VAL A 13 -0.61 10.29 -14.13
N ASP A 14 -0.27 9.04 -14.42
CA ASP A 14 -1.24 7.95 -14.59
C ASP A 14 -1.96 7.62 -13.27
N ASP A 15 -1.24 7.66 -12.15
CA ASP A 15 -1.83 7.43 -10.82
C ASP A 15 -2.79 8.57 -10.44
N VAL A 16 -2.42 9.81 -10.74
CA VAL A 16 -3.30 10.98 -10.53
C VAL A 16 -4.55 10.89 -11.40
N ALA A 17 -4.39 10.49 -12.66
CA ALA A 17 -5.53 10.29 -13.57
C ALA A 17 -6.46 9.19 -13.05
N ARG A 18 -5.92 8.07 -12.57
CA ARG A 18 -6.69 6.98 -11.98
C ARG A 18 -7.44 7.41 -10.72
N LEU A 19 -6.79 8.16 -9.82
CA LEU A 19 -7.43 8.69 -8.62
C LEU A 19 -8.59 9.64 -8.95
N LYS A 20 -8.40 10.53 -9.93
CA LYS A 20 -9.46 11.42 -10.42
C LYS A 20 -10.62 10.66 -11.05
N ALA A 21 -10.35 9.57 -11.76
CA ALA A 21 -11.39 8.73 -12.33
C ALA A 21 -12.23 8.03 -11.24
N LEU A 22 -11.59 7.56 -10.16
CA LEU A 22 -12.29 6.97 -9.02
C LEU A 22 -13.18 7.98 -8.29
N ASP A 23 -12.67 9.21 -8.12
CA ASP A 23 -13.41 10.33 -7.54
C ASP A 23 -14.65 10.69 -8.39
N ALA A 24 -14.45 10.84 -9.71
CA ALA A 24 -15.52 11.11 -10.66
C ALA A 24 -16.58 9.99 -10.72
N ALA A 25 -16.16 8.74 -10.49
CA ALA A 25 -17.06 7.59 -10.43
C ALA A 25 -17.78 7.45 -9.07
N GLY A 26 -17.48 8.30 -8.08
CA GLY A 26 -18.02 8.21 -6.72
C GLY A 26 -17.53 6.99 -5.93
N ALA A 27 -16.45 6.34 -6.39
CA ALA A 27 -15.86 5.17 -5.73
C ALA A 27 -15.04 5.55 -4.48
N ILE A 28 -14.63 6.83 -4.38
CA ILE A 28 -13.95 7.41 -3.23
C ILE A 28 -14.62 8.74 -2.88
N GLU A 29 -14.54 9.16 -1.62
CA GLU A 29 -15.12 10.43 -1.16
C GLU A 29 -14.34 11.65 -1.70
N SER A 30 -13.02 11.54 -1.74
CA SER A 30 -12.12 12.53 -2.33
C SER A 30 -10.72 11.94 -2.54
N VAL A 31 -9.94 12.53 -3.46
CA VAL A 31 -8.54 12.15 -3.67
C VAL A 31 -7.70 12.30 -2.39
N SER A 32 -7.86 13.41 -1.66
CA SER A 32 -7.10 13.65 -0.42
C SER A 32 -7.49 12.68 0.70
N GLY A 33 -8.78 12.34 0.81
CA GLY A 33 -9.26 11.36 1.79
C GLY A 33 -8.69 9.97 1.51
N TYR A 34 -8.73 9.54 0.25
CA TYR A 34 -8.16 8.27 -0.17
C TYR A 34 -6.66 8.19 0.11
N VAL A 35 -5.89 9.22 -0.26
CA VAL A 35 -4.44 9.26 -0.02
C VAL A 35 -4.15 9.28 1.48
N ALA A 36 -4.88 10.06 2.27
CA ALA A 36 -4.70 10.11 3.72
C ALA A 36 -4.96 8.75 4.37
N GLN A 37 -6.02 8.05 3.97
CA GLN A 37 -6.33 6.71 4.47
C GLN A 37 -5.22 5.71 4.11
N ALA A 38 -4.80 5.67 2.84
CA ALA A 38 -3.74 4.77 2.37
C ALA A 38 -2.41 5.01 3.11
N VAL A 39 -2.06 6.28 3.36
CA VAL A 39 -0.87 6.64 4.15
C VAL A 39 -1.02 6.19 5.60
N HIS A 40 -2.18 6.42 6.22
CA HIS A 40 -2.43 6.02 7.60
C HIS A 40 -2.32 4.50 7.79
N GLU A 41 -3.00 3.72 6.95
CA GLU A 41 -2.93 2.25 6.97
C GLU A 41 -1.50 1.73 6.78
N ARG A 42 -0.73 2.38 5.91
CA ARG A 42 0.67 2.00 5.67
C ARG A 42 1.57 2.32 6.86
N LEU A 43 1.38 3.48 7.51
CA LEU A 43 2.12 3.86 8.70
C LEU A 43 1.80 2.94 9.88
N ASP A 44 0.53 2.63 10.10
CA ASP A 44 0.09 1.73 11.18
C ASP A 44 0.66 0.33 11.00
N ARG A 45 0.61 -0.20 9.77
CA ARG A 45 1.23 -1.49 9.43
C ARG A 45 2.73 -1.47 9.68
N HIS A 46 3.42 -0.41 9.27
CA HIS A 46 4.85 -0.28 9.47
C HIS A 46 5.21 -0.25 10.96
N ALA A 47 4.49 0.55 11.75
CA ALA A 47 4.70 0.65 13.19
C ALA A 47 4.41 -0.69 13.89
N TRP A 48 3.36 -1.41 13.48
CA TRP A 48 3.07 -2.74 13.99
C TRP A 48 4.17 -3.74 13.66
N LEU A 49 4.64 -3.78 12.41
CA LEU A 49 5.71 -4.68 11.97
C LEU A 49 7.02 -4.41 12.72
N GLN A 50 7.37 -3.14 12.94
CA GLN A 50 8.54 -2.78 13.73
C GLN A 50 8.43 -3.29 15.17
N ARG A 51 7.29 -3.05 15.84
CA ARG A 51 7.06 -3.56 17.21
C ARG A 51 7.10 -5.09 17.26
N TRP A 52 6.56 -5.75 16.25
CA TRP A 52 6.60 -7.20 16.16
C TRP A 52 8.04 -7.71 16.03
N ARG A 53 8.84 -7.18 15.09
CA ARG A 53 10.26 -7.53 14.92
C ARG A 53 11.10 -7.25 16.17
N ALA A 54 10.87 -6.12 16.83
CA ALA A 54 11.56 -5.81 18.08
C ALA A 54 11.28 -6.85 19.18
N ARG A 55 10.12 -7.52 19.15
CA ARG A 55 9.72 -8.55 20.12
C ARG A 55 10.18 -9.95 19.74
N VAL A 56 10.14 -10.30 18.45
CA VAL A 56 10.33 -11.69 17.99
C VAL A 56 11.61 -11.91 17.18
N GLY A 57 12.35 -10.83 16.88
CA GLY A 57 13.47 -10.85 15.95
C GLY A 57 13.02 -10.71 14.49
N ASP A 58 13.99 -10.72 13.59
CA ASP A 58 13.72 -10.73 12.16
C ASP A 58 13.31 -12.15 11.70
N PRO A 59 12.43 -12.26 10.68
CA PRO A 59 12.09 -13.54 10.11
C PRO A 59 13.33 -14.21 9.50
N ASP A 60 13.37 -15.54 9.54
CA ASP A 60 14.41 -16.31 8.85
C ASP A 60 14.43 -15.95 7.34
N PRO A 61 15.59 -15.56 6.77
CA PRO A 61 15.68 -15.19 5.35
C PRO A 61 15.23 -16.31 4.41
N GLY A 62 15.44 -17.58 4.78
CA GLY A 62 14.98 -18.74 4.00
C GLY A 62 13.45 -18.83 3.96
N ALA A 63 12.79 -18.58 5.09
CA ALA A 63 11.33 -18.50 5.17
C ALA A 63 10.76 -17.34 4.33
N ILE A 64 11.44 -16.19 4.28
CA ILE A 64 11.03 -15.06 3.42
C ILE A 64 11.11 -15.46 1.94
N ALA A 65 12.24 -16.01 1.49
CA ALA A 65 12.43 -16.40 0.11
C ALA A 65 11.42 -17.48 -0.34
N TRP A 66 11.13 -18.45 0.53
CA TRP A 66 10.09 -19.44 0.28
C TRP A 66 8.70 -18.81 0.19
N ALA A 67 8.37 -17.86 1.08
CA ALA A 67 7.09 -17.17 1.05
C ALA A 67 6.91 -16.36 -0.24
N ASP A 68 7.95 -15.64 -0.68
CA ASP A 68 7.94 -14.89 -1.94
C ASP A 68 7.72 -15.83 -3.14
N GLU A 69 8.40 -16.98 -3.17
CA GLU A 69 8.20 -17.99 -4.22
C GLU A 69 6.76 -18.53 -4.25
N VAL A 70 6.19 -18.81 -3.09
CA VAL A 70 4.80 -19.31 -2.99
C VAL A 70 3.80 -18.25 -3.44
N ILE A 71 4.00 -16.99 -3.03
CA ILE A 71 3.16 -15.86 -3.43
C ILE A 71 3.24 -15.66 -4.95
N ASP A 72 4.44 -15.63 -5.52
CA ASP A 72 4.64 -15.47 -6.96
C ASP A 72 4.03 -16.62 -7.76
N ARG A 73 4.14 -17.85 -7.25
CA ARG A 73 3.52 -19.01 -7.90
C ARG A 73 2.00 -18.91 -7.93
N HIS A 74 1.37 -18.43 -6.86
CA HIS A 74 -0.08 -18.36 -6.74
C HIS A 74 -0.69 -17.11 -7.40
N PHE A 75 0.02 -15.98 -7.34
CA PHE A 75 -0.51 -14.68 -7.77
C PHE A 75 0.20 -14.10 -9.01
N GLY A 76 1.45 -14.49 -9.27
CA GLY A 76 2.22 -14.05 -10.44
C GLY A 76 1.76 -14.68 -11.77
N ALA A 77 1.00 -15.77 -11.74
CA ALA A 77 0.37 -16.33 -12.94
C ALA A 77 -0.74 -15.42 -13.50
N ASN A 78 -1.45 -14.69 -12.64
CA ASN A 78 -2.53 -13.78 -13.05
C ASN A 78 -2.02 -12.49 -13.71
N ALA A 79 -0.78 -12.09 -13.46
CA ALA A 79 -0.17 -10.90 -14.08
C ALA A 79 0.23 -11.13 -15.55
N ARG A 80 0.53 -12.38 -15.96
CA ARG A 80 0.97 -12.72 -17.32
C ARG A 80 -0.17 -12.96 -18.33
N GLN A 81 -1.42 -13.09 -17.88
CA GLN A 81 -2.60 -13.25 -18.74
C GLN A 81 -3.29 -11.93 -19.10
N ALA A 82 -2.86 -10.80 -18.50
CA ALA A 82 -3.43 -9.48 -18.73
C ALA A 82 -2.55 -8.57 -19.63
N SER A 83 -1.57 -9.14 -20.34
CA SER A 83 -0.72 -8.46 -21.32
C SER A 83 -1.03 -8.90 -22.74
#